data_AF-A0A2E2RCW0-F1
#
_entry.id   AF-A0A2E2RCW0-F1
#
_cell.length_a   1.000
_cell.length_b   1.000
_cell.length_c   1.000
_cell.angle_alpha   90.00
_cell.angle_beta   90.00
_cell.angle_gamma   90.00
#
_symmetry.space_group_name_H-M   'P 1'
#
loop_
_entity.id
_entity.type
_entity.pdbx_description
1 polymer ?
#
loop_
_entity_poly.entity_id
_entity_poly.type
_entity_poly.pdbx_seq_one_letter_code
_entity_poly.pdbx_strand_id
1 'polypeptide(L)'
;MSQKNTVNFWSIAGINLLAWPGLGTFLAGRKLSGFIQATMSMVGAILTICLFLVLFKFASHEIGSQEPIDSNLFFEQNSSLIFYGIIGLGIFSFAWFWAAISTYFISIQLRKNLKK
;
A
#
# COMPACT_ATOMS: atom_id res chain seq x y z
N MET A 1 -35.21 15.93 0.88
CA MET A 1 -33.84 16.48 0.73
C MET A 1 -32.85 15.41 1.16
N SER A 2 -32.22 14.71 0.22
CA SER A 2 -31.19 13.71 0.55
C SER A 2 -29.94 14.45 1.00
N GLN A 3 -29.47 14.22 2.23
CA GLN A 3 -28.18 14.70 2.72
C GLN A 3 -27.10 14.18 1.77
N LYS A 4 -26.67 15.02 0.83
CA LYS A 4 -25.51 14.74 0.00
C LYS A 4 -24.31 14.87 0.93
N ASN A 5 -23.90 13.77 1.56
CA ASN A 5 -22.69 13.71 2.38
C ASN A 5 -21.55 14.31 1.55
N THR A 6 -21.19 15.55 1.87
CA THR A 6 -20.08 16.25 1.23
C THR A 6 -18.85 15.51 1.67
N VAL A 7 -18.36 14.60 0.83
CA VAL A 7 -17.21 13.76 1.13
C VAL A 7 -16.05 14.69 1.47
N ASN A 8 -15.65 14.71 2.75
CA ASN A 8 -14.63 15.61 3.25
C ASN A 8 -13.29 15.21 2.63
N PHE A 9 -12.55 16.18 2.07
CA PHE A 9 -11.22 15.95 1.51
C PHE A 9 -10.29 15.25 2.49
N TRP A 10 -10.32 15.65 3.77
CA TRP A 10 -9.49 15.04 4.81
C TRP A 10 -9.84 13.57 5.03
N SER A 11 -11.12 13.21 4.92
CA SER A 11 -11.56 11.82 4.97
C SER A 11 -11.06 11.04 3.75
N ILE A 12 -11.14 11.60 2.54
CA ILE A 12 -10.61 10.97 1.33
C ILE A 12 -9.10 10.74 1.45
N ALA A 13 -8.36 11.77 1.88
CA ALA A 13 -6.91 11.70 2.04
C ALA A 13 -6.50 10.70 3.12
N GLY A 14 -7.16 10.72 4.28
CA GLY A 14 -6.94 9.75 5.35
C GLY A 14 -7.19 8.32 4.88
N ILE A 15 -8.29 8.08 4.16
CA ILE A 15 -8.58 6.74 3.62
C ILE A 15 -7.52 6.31 2.62
N ASN A 16 -7.14 7.17 1.67
CA ASN A 16 -6.20 6.80 0.60
C ASN A 16 -4.76 6.61 1.08
N LEU A 17 -4.31 7.33 2.11
CA LEU A 17 -2.92 7.32 2.55
C LEU A 17 -2.68 6.44 3.78
N LEU A 18 -3.67 6.33 4.67
CA LEU A 18 -3.53 5.64 5.95
C LEU A 18 -4.30 4.32 6.01
N ALA A 19 -5.53 4.28 5.48
CA ALA A 19 -6.34 3.07 5.55
C ALA A 19 -5.99 2.10 4.42
N TRP A 20 -6.20 2.51 3.17
CA TRP A 20 -5.91 1.68 2.00
C TRP A 20 -5.74 2.52 0.72
N PRO A 21 -4.62 2.36 0.00
CA PRO A 21 -4.41 3.02 -1.29
C PRO A 21 -5.51 2.69 -2.30
N GLY A 22 -6.17 3.71 -2.84
CA GLY A 22 -7.20 3.57 -3.87
C GLY A 22 -8.64 3.66 -3.37
N LEU A 23 -8.92 3.36 -2.09
CA LEU A 23 -10.27 3.47 -1.53
C LEU A 23 -10.78 4.92 -1.51
N GLY A 24 -9.93 5.86 -1.10
CA GLY A 24 -10.27 7.29 -1.11
C GLY A 24 -10.52 7.79 -2.54
N THR A 25 -9.71 7.36 -3.51
CA THR A 25 -9.89 7.70 -4.93
C THR A 25 -11.20 7.12 -5.49
N PHE A 26 -11.57 5.91 -5.09
CA PHE A 26 -12.84 5.30 -5.46
C PHE A 26 -14.03 6.09 -4.91
N LEU A 27 -14.02 6.40 -3.60
CA LEU A 27 -15.06 7.16 -2.92
C LEU A 27 -15.20 8.60 -3.43
N ALA A 28 -14.11 9.19 -3.93
CA ALA A 28 -14.10 10.50 -4.57
C ALA A 28 -14.70 10.51 -5.99
N GLY A 29 -15.23 9.38 -6.48
CA GLY A 29 -15.88 9.27 -7.78
C GLY A 29 -14.97 8.84 -8.93
N ARG A 30 -13.65 8.70 -8.71
CA ARG A 30 -12.69 8.19 -9.71
C ARG A 30 -12.62 6.65 -9.64
N LYS A 31 -13.76 5.99 -9.84
CA LYS A 31 -13.98 4.56 -9.57
C LYS A 31 -12.94 3.63 -10.22
N LEU A 32 -12.67 3.79 -11.52
CA LEU A 32 -11.71 2.91 -12.23
C LEU A 32 -10.29 3.03 -11.67
N SER A 33 -9.81 4.27 -11.48
CA SER A 33 -8.47 4.53 -10.93
C SER A 33 -8.35 4.02 -9.49
N GLY A 34 -9.38 4.26 -8.67
CA GLY A 34 -9.40 3.80 -7.28
C GLY A 34 -9.42 2.27 -7.17
N PHE A 35 -10.19 1.61 -8.05
CA PHE A 35 -10.24 0.15 -8.10
C PHE A 35 -8.88 -0.45 -8.50
N ILE A 36 -8.22 0.08 -9.53
CA ILE A 36 -6.89 -0.39 -9.94
C ILE A 36 -5.87 -0.19 -8.82
N GLN A 37 -5.86 0.98 -8.17
CA GLN A 37 -4.96 1.26 -7.03
C GLN A 37 -5.22 0.31 -5.86
N ALA A 38 -6.48 0.05 -5.53
CA ALA A 38 -6.86 -0.86 -4.45
C ALA A 38 -6.45 -2.30 -4.74
N THR A 39 -6.63 -2.77 -5.98
CA THR A 39 -6.22 -4.11 -6.39
C THR A 39 -4.71 -4.25 -6.46
N MET A 40 -3.99 -3.27 -7.02
CA MET A 40 -2.53 -3.30 -7.05
C MET A 40 -1.93 -3.26 -5.64
N SER A 41 -2.45 -2.43 -4.76
CA SER A 41 -2.01 -2.43 -3.35
C SER A 41 -2.34 -3.74 -2.65
N MET A 42 -3.49 -4.38 -2.94
CA MET A 42 -3.78 -5.72 -2.41
C MET A 42 -2.78 -6.78 -2.86
N VAL A 43 -2.51 -6.86 -4.17
CA VAL A 43 -1.53 -7.80 -4.72
C VAL A 43 -0.14 -7.51 -4.17
N GLY A 44 0.26 -6.24 -4.14
CA GLY A 44 1.53 -5.80 -3.58
C GLY A 44 1.68 -6.20 -2.11
N ALA A 45 0.67 -5.93 -1.28
CA ALA A 45 0.66 -6.27 0.14
C ALA A 45 0.74 -7.78 0.37
N ILE A 46 -0.03 -8.58 -0.38
CA ILE A 46 0.02 -10.05 -0.29
C ILE A 46 1.43 -10.55 -0.62
N LEU A 47 2.04 -10.04 -1.68
CA LEU A 47 3.41 -10.41 -2.05
C LEU A 47 4.44 -9.93 -1.00
N THR A 48 4.26 -8.75 -0.41
CA THR A 48 5.12 -8.25 0.68
C THR A 48 5.09 -9.16 1.92
N ILE A 49 4.02 -9.92 2.16
CA ILE A 49 3.97 -10.92 3.25
C ILE A 49 5.10 -11.95 3.09
N CYS A 50 5.50 -12.31 1.85
CA CYS A 50 6.65 -13.19 1.62
C CYS A 50 7.93 -12.64 2.25
N LEU A 51 8.19 -11.34 2.11
CA LEU A 51 9.35 -10.69 2.74
C LEU A 51 9.21 -10.69 4.26
N PHE A 52 8.02 -10.39 4.78
CA PHE A 52 7.76 -10.38 6.22
C PHE A 52 8.00 -11.76 6.85
N LEU A 53 7.60 -12.85 6.18
CA LEU A 53 7.86 -14.22 6.65
C LEU A 53 9.37 -14.54 6.71
N VAL A 54 10.14 -14.10 5.71
CA VAL A 54 11.60 -14.31 5.70
C VAL A 54 12.26 -13.53 6.83
N LEU A 55 11.89 -12.26 7.02
CA LEU A 55 12.41 -11.43 8.12
C LEU A 55 12.00 -11.98 9.49
N PHE A 56 10.76 -12.46 9.64
CA PHE A 56 10.29 -13.07 10.87
C PHE A 56 11.06 -14.36 11.19
N LYS A 57 11.31 -15.21 10.18
CA LYS A 57 12.15 -16.42 10.34
C LYS A 57 13.57 -16.06 10.76
N PHE A 58 14.17 -15.05 10.13
CA PHE A 58 15.50 -14.56 10.46
C PHE A 58 15.58 -14.09 11.92
N ALA A 59 14.67 -13.19 12.32
CA ALA A 59 14.60 -12.65 13.67
C ALA A 59 14.32 -13.73 14.74
N SER A 60 13.45 -14.70 14.44
CA SER A 60 13.14 -15.80 15.35
C SER A 60 14.34 -16.73 15.57
N HIS A 61 15.17 -16.91 14.55
CA HIS A 61 16.37 -17.75 14.65
C HIS A 61 17.44 -17.06 15.50
N GLU A 62 17.66 -15.76 15.30
CA GLU A 62 18.63 -14.97 16.07
C GLU A 62 18.34 -14.93 17.58
N ILE A 63 17.06 -15.01 17.96
CA ILE A 63 16.63 -15.07 19.37
C ILE A 63 16.80 -16.48 19.98
N GLY A 64 16.73 -17.53 19.15
CA GLY A 64 16.60 -18.92 19.60
C GLY A 64 17.88 -19.77 19.56
N SER A 65 18.92 -19.36 18.81
CA SER A 65 20.15 -20.14 18.64
C SER A 65 21.39 -19.42 19.17
N GLN A 66 22.33 -20.18 19.75
CA GLN A 66 23.65 -19.68 20.17
C GLN A 66 24.68 -19.69 19.02
N GLU A 67 24.33 -20.29 17.88
CA GLU A 67 25.20 -20.31 16.70
C GLU A 67 24.87 -19.15 15.75
N PRO A 68 25.89 -18.43 15.24
CA PRO A 68 25.68 -17.32 14.32
C PRO A 68 25.05 -17.82 13.01
N ILE A 69 24.00 -17.13 12.55
CA ILE A 69 23.36 -17.42 11.27
C ILE A 69 24.35 -17.19 10.13
N ASP A 70 24.57 -18.23 9.31
CA ASP A 70 25.15 -18.04 7.98
C ASP A 70 24.13 -17.31 7.10
N SER A 71 24.29 -15.99 7.07
CA SER A 71 23.38 -15.07 6.39
C SER A 71 23.33 -15.38 4.88
N ASN A 72 24.46 -15.74 4.28
CA ASN A 72 24.52 -16.02 2.84
C ASN A 72 23.68 -17.24 2.48
N LEU A 73 23.82 -18.32 3.25
CA LEU A 73 23.06 -19.55 3.06
C LEU A 73 21.56 -19.34 3.31
N PHE A 74 21.20 -18.55 4.33
CA PHE A 74 19.81 -18.22 4.62
C PHE A 74 19.15 -17.40 3.49
N PHE A 75 19.86 -16.40 2.96
CA PHE A 75 19.35 -15.58 1.86
C PHE A 75 19.25 -16.37 0.56
N GLU A 76 20.21 -17.26 0.28
CA GLU A 76 20.16 -18.13 -0.90
C GLU A 76 18.95 -19.08 -0.83
N GLN A 77 18.71 -19.70 0.33
CA GLN A 77 17.60 -20.62 0.53
C GLN A 77 16.23 -19.93 0.42
N ASN A 78 16.12 -18.64 0.78
CA ASN A 78 14.87 -17.88 0.75
C ASN A 78 14.79 -16.91 -0.45
N SER A 79 15.72 -17.00 -1.40
CA SER A 79 15.89 -16.03 -2.50
C SER A 79 14.60 -15.76 -3.29
N SER A 80 13.82 -16.79 -3.62
CA SER A 80 12.54 -16.63 -4.33
C SER A 80 11.52 -15.82 -3.52
N LEU A 81 11.39 -16.10 -2.22
CA LEU A 81 10.46 -15.38 -1.33
C LEU A 81 10.85 -13.91 -1.17
N ILE A 82 12.14 -13.64 -1.09
CA ILE A 82 12.69 -12.27 -1.04
C ILE A 82 12.38 -11.54 -2.34
N PHE A 83 12.61 -12.19 -3.48
CA PHE A 83 12.33 -11.61 -4.79
C PHE A 83 10.84 -11.24 -4.94
N TYR A 84 9.92 -12.16 -4.66
CA TYR A 84 8.48 -11.87 -4.66
C TYR A 84 8.11 -10.77 -3.67
N GLY A 85 8.73 -10.79 -2.48
CA GLY A 85 8.57 -9.78 -1.45
C GLY A 85 8.96 -8.38 -1.89
N ILE A 86 10.12 -8.23 -2.53
CA ILE A 86 10.63 -6.96 -3.07
C ILE A 86 9.71 -6.45 -4.19
N ILE A 87 9.29 -7.33 -5.11
CA ILE A 87 8.33 -6.97 -6.16
C ILE A 87 7.03 -6.49 -5.54
N GLY A 88 6.50 -7.22 -4.56
CA GLY A 88 5.29 -6.86 -3.83
C GLY A 88 5.38 -5.49 -3.19
N LEU A 89 6.50 -5.22 -2.52
CA LEU A 89 6.76 -3.94 -1.86
C LEU A 89 6.87 -2.79 -2.88
N GLY A 90 7.47 -3.05 -4.04
CA GLY A 90 7.53 -2.11 -5.16
C GLY A 90 6.14 -1.78 -5.71
N ILE A 91 5.32 -2.79 -6.00
CA ILE A 91 3.94 -2.63 -6.48
C ILE A 91 3.09 -1.86 -5.47
N PHE A 92 3.18 -2.24 -4.19
CA PHE A 92 2.45 -1.58 -3.10
C PHE A 92 2.85 -0.11 -2.97
N SER A 93 4.15 0.18 -2.94
CA SER A 93 4.67 1.54 -2.83
C SER A 93 4.25 2.40 -4.02
N PHE A 94 4.30 1.84 -5.23
CA PHE A 94 3.82 2.52 -6.43
C PHE A 94 2.32 2.85 -6.35
N ALA A 95 1.49 1.89 -5.95
CA ALA A 95 0.05 2.11 -5.77
C ALA A 95 -0.23 3.18 -4.70
N TRP A 96 0.55 3.20 -3.62
CA TRP A 96 0.46 4.19 -2.56
C TRP A 96 0.80 5.61 -3.06
N PHE A 97 1.93 5.80 -3.77
CA PHE A 97 2.28 7.09 -4.37
C PHE A 97 1.23 7.55 -5.39
N TRP A 98 0.70 6.63 -6.19
CA TRP A 98 -0.35 6.94 -7.14
C TRP A 98 -1.66 7.38 -6.45
N ALA A 99 -2.02 6.74 -5.34
CA ALA A 99 -3.14 7.16 -4.50
C ALA A 99 -2.91 8.55 -3.89
N ALA A 100 -1.67 8.87 -3.48
CA ALA A 100 -1.28 10.18 -2.98
C ALA A 100 -1.46 11.28 -4.04
N ILE A 101 -0.93 11.06 -5.25
CA ILE A 101 -1.09 11.98 -6.39
C ILE A 101 -2.58 12.14 -6.75
N SER A 102 -3.34 11.05 -6.73
CA SER A 102 -4.78 11.08 -7.03
C SER A 102 -5.55 11.92 -6.01
N THR A 103 -5.21 11.79 -4.73
CA THR A 103 -5.74 12.61 -3.63
C THR A 103 -5.45 14.09 -3.84
N TYR A 104 -4.23 14.43 -4.24
CA TYR A 104 -3.85 15.81 -4.55
C TYR A 104 -4.71 16.41 -5.66
N PHE A 105 -4.92 15.68 -6.77
CA PHE A 105 -5.79 16.16 -7.86
C PHE A 105 -7.25 16.31 -7.42
N ILE A 106 -7.77 15.41 -6.59
CA ILE A 106 -9.11 15.52 -6.01
C ILE A 106 -9.22 16.81 -5.17
N SER A 107 -8.18 17.16 -4.41
CA SER A 107 -8.15 18.41 -3.63
C SER A 107 -8.27 19.66 -4.50
N ILE A 108 -7.55 19.69 -5.63
CA ILE A 108 -7.60 20.80 -6.59
C ILE A 108 -9.00 20.91 -7.18
N GLN A 109 -9.61 19.78 -7.54
CA GLN A 109 -10.95 19.76 -8.12
C GLN A 109 -12.01 20.26 -7.13
N LEU A 110 -11.94 19.83 -5.87
CA LEU A 110 -12.83 20.31 -4.82
C LEU A 110 -12.65 21.82 -4.59
N ARG A 111 -11.40 22.32 -4.54
CA ARG A 111 -11.11 23.75 -4.38
C ARG A 111 -11.65 24.60 -5.54
N LYS A 112 -11.60 24.09 -6.77
CA LYS A 112 -12.18 24.78 -7.94
C LYS A 112 -13.70 24.88 -7.87
N ASN A 113 -14.37 23.82 -7.41
CA ASN A 113 -15.83 23.79 -7.29
C ASN A 113 -16.36 24.74 -6.20
N LEU A 114 -15.59 24.99 -5.14
CA LEU A 114 -15.96 25.96 -4.09
C LEU A 114 -15.84 27.43 -4.51
N LYS A 115 -15.13 27.71 -5.61
CA LYS A 115 -14.95 29.08 -6.15
C LYS A 115 -15.96 29.44 -7.25
N LYS A 116 -16.82 28.51 -7.66
CA LYS A 116 -17.93 28.72 -8.59
C LYS A 116 -19.22 28.90 -7.81
#